data_AF-A0A7M3DXM1-F1
#
_entry.id   AF-A0A7M3DXM1-F1
#
_cell.length_a   1.000
_cell.length_b   1.000
_cell.length_c   1.000
_cell.angle_alpha   90.00
_cell.angle_beta   90.00
_cell.angle_gamma   90.00
#
_symmetry.space_group_name_H-M   'P 1'
#
loop_
_entity.id
_entity.type
_entity.pdbx_description
1 polymer ?
#
loop_
_entity_poly.entity_id
_entity_poly.type
_entity_poly.pdbx_seq_one_letter_code
_entity_poly.pdbx_strand_id
1 'polypeptide(L)'
;MNRFLKSAFCLAASLAALAAIAPEAGAQQFRDRRQSDIVLVTPNGEILDYVPTGYAYARDRSGNRVLIDAYGNVVATEMRARGYYPPRPGPREVYNDQYGDDPYYSDNNPDGDTRYSERGAVTGGIPRDAAIERRPLGEQPYPDDNSIGNPQPGDDYASIDPDQQIPPADAPKTAPDEPVITLKNKSKPEIVALQVFLDRAGISPGVIDGHMGSNVTKGIYAYDQMTGSKLDPNDTDAILEELRMNGGLPVVSYTITPADAAGPFVAEIPEDYSHKALLPSLAYTSTTEMLAERFHMDEAFLKEMNPGADFSVPGTVIKVVNPGEPKSGEVARIIADKGRKQVFAYDGAGNLLAAYPASIGSTDTPSPSGLVNVERVAFNPGYTYNPKINFQQGANDKILNIPPGPNGPVGTVWMALSRPTYGIHGTPEPSKIGRTQSHGCIRLTNWDATELAKMVKPGVTVEFVD
;
A
#
# COMPACT_ATOMS: atom_id res chain seq x y z
N MET A 1 -74.64 32.39 -9.39
CA MET A 1 -75.07 33.26 -8.27
C MET A 1 -73.90 33.35 -7.30
N ASN A 2 -73.13 34.43 -7.37
CA ASN A 2 -73.17 35.58 -6.43
C ASN A 2 -72.48 35.29 -5.10
N ARG A 3 -71.60 36.13 -4.52
CA ARG A 3 -70.82 37.31 -4.93
C ARG A 3 -70.20 37.83 -3.62
N PHE A 4 -68.93 38.28 -3.66
CA PHE A 4 -68.32 39.40 -2.92
C PHE A 4 -68.39 39.51 -1.38
N LEU A 5 -67.22 39.73 -0.75
CA LEU A 5 -66.73 41.04 -0.25
C LEU A 5 -65.21 40.87 0.03
N LYS A 6 -64.27 41.42 -0.75
CA LYS A 6 -63.77 42.81 -0.82
C LYS A 6 -63.31 43.41 0.51
N SER A 7 -62.00 43.52 0.68
CA SER A 7 -61.34 44.66 1.31
C SER A 7 -60.02 44.91 0.56
N ALA A 8 -59.88 46.10 0.02
CA ALA A 8 -58.72 46.59 -0.73
C ALA A 8 -58.43 48.01 -0.24
N PHE A 9 -57.16 48.34 -0.01
CA PHE A 9 -56.49 49.64 -0.23
C PHE A 9 -55.00 49.42 0.13
N CYS A 10 -54.07 49.31 -0.85
CA CYS A 10 -53.15 50.37 -1.36
C CYS A 10 -52.15 50.84 -0.27
N LEU A 11 -50.82 50.98 -0.45
CA LEU A 11 -49.91 51.08 -1.59
C LEU A 11 -48.45 51.02 -1.03
N ALA A 12 -47.46 50.73 -1.88
CA ALA A 12 -45.99 50.87 -1.77
C ALA A 12 -45.24 49.53 -1.71
N ALA A 13 -44.79 48.97 -2.84
CA ALA A 13 -43.58 49.35 -3.59
C ALA A 13 -42.28 48.91 -2.88
N SER A 14 -41.82 47.70 -3.19
CA SER A 14 -40.39 47.37 -3.33
C SER A 14 -40.28 46.03 -4.08
N LEU A 15 -39.87 46.11 -5.35
CA LEU A 15 -39.40 44.97 -6.12
C LEU A 15 -38.06 44.51 -5.54
N ALA A 16 -37.96 43.25 -5.14
CA ALA A 16 -36.72 42.50 -5.13
C ALA A 16 -37.02 41.07 -5.59
N ALA A 17 -36.98 40.85 -6.90
CA ALA A 17 -36.96 39.53 -7.48
C ALA A 17 -35.56 38.92 -7.21
N LEU A 18 -35.44 38.04 -6.22
CA LEU A 18 -34.35 37.05 -6.23
C LEU A 18 -34.72 36.00 -7.27
N ALA A 19 -34.28 36.23 -8.52
CA ALA A 19 -34.07 35.15 -9.46
C ALA A 19 -32.95 34.28 -8.90
N ALA A 20 -33.26 33.02 -8.57
CA ALA A 20 -32.25 32.01 -8.27
C ALA A 20 -31.43 31.77 -9.54
N ILE A 21 -30.25 32.39 -9.60
CA ILE A 21 -29.23 32.12 -10.61
C ILE A 21 -28.66 30.75 -10.25
N ALA A 22 -29.00 29.74 -11.05
CA ALA A 22 -28.22 28.51 -11.13
C ALA A 22 -26.81 28.89 -11.60
N PRO A 23 -25.72 28.33 -11.03
CA PRO A 23 -24.42 28.50 -11.66
C PRO A 23 -24.47 27.73 -12.99
N GLU A 24 -24.51 28.47 -14.09
CA GLU A 24 -24.13 27.94 -15.39
C GLU A 24 -22.76 27.29 -15.23
N ALA A 25 -22.67 26.00 -15.56
CA ALA A 25 -21.41 25.34 -15.85
C ALA A 25 -20.80 26.09 -17.03
N GLY A 26 -20.01 27.12 -16.72
CA GLY A 26 -19.28 27.89 -17.70
C GLY A 26 -18.31 26.95 -18.39
N ALA A 27 -18.66 26.53 -19.61
CA ALA A 27 -17.69 26.10 -20.60
C ALA A 27 -16.62 27.19 -20.65
N GLN A 28 -15.49 26.95 -19.99
CA GLN A 28 -14.37 27.88 -20.00
C GLN A 28 -13.88 28.00 -21.44
N GLN A 29 -14.26 29.12 -22.04
CA GLN A 29 -13.77 29.57 -23.32
C GLN A 29 -12.25 29.42 -23.34
N PHE A 30 -11.78 28.66 -24.34
CA PHE A 30 -10.39 28.58 -24.73
C PHE A 30 -9.83 30.00 -24.88
N ARG A 31 -9.16 30.49 -23.84
CA ARG A 31 -8.23 31.61 -23.97
C ARG A 31 -6.89 31.03 -24.35
N ASP A 32 -6.42 31.41 -25.52
CA ASP A 32 -5.03 31.31 -25.97
C ASP A 32 -4.07 31.80 -24.87
N ARG A 33 -3.66 30.88 -24.01
CA ARG A 33 -2.40 30.95 -23.28
C ARG A 33 -1.60 29.77 -23.81
N ARG A 34 -0.39 30.04 -24.30
CA ARG A 34 0.60 29.01 -24.63
C ARG A 34 0.58 28.00 -23.48
N GLN A 35 0.02 26.82 -23.73
CA GLN A 35 -0.07 25.76 -22.73
C GLN A 35 1.38 25.46 -22.38
N SER A 36 1.81 25.80 -21.17
CA SER A 36 3.13 25.42 -20.72
C SER A 36 3.22 23.90 -20.85
N ASP A 37 4.26 23.38 -21.50
CA ASP A 37 4.50 21.95 -21.67
C ASP A 37 4.66 21.21 -20.33
N ILE A 38 4.54 21.92 -19.21
CA ILE A 38 4.76 21.48 -17.84
C ILE A 38 3.51 21.83 -17.02
N VAL A 39 3.02 20.85 -16.28
CA VAL A 39 1.97 20.96 -15.25
C VAL A 39 2.53 20.59 -13.89
N LEU A 40 2.01 21.20 -12.83
CA LEU A 40 2.32 20.85 -11.45
C LEU A 40 1.28 19.87 -10.93
N VAL A 41 1.74 18.73 -10.45
CA VAL A 41 0.89 17.60 -10.09
C VAL A 41 1.15 17.26 -8.64
N THR A 42 0.14 17.40 -7.79
CA THR A 42 0.26 17.04 -6.38
C THR A 42 0.34 15.52 -6.19
N PRO A 43 0.81 15.01 -5.03
CA PRO A 43 0.83 13.57 -4.74
C PRO A 43 -0.55 12.88 -4.82
N ASN A 44 -1.64 13.62 -4.62
CA ASN A 44 -3.03 13.16 -4.80
C ASN A 44 -3.55 13.31 -6.24
N GLY A 45 -2.74 13.76 -7.19
CA GLY A 45 -3.07 13.85 -8.61
C GLY A 45 -3.83 15.10 -9.04
N GLU A 46 -3.91 16.13 -8.19
CA GLU A 46 -4.49 17.42 -8.55
C GLU A 46 -3.51 18.21 -9.41
N ILE A 47 -4.02 18.83 -10.47
CA ILE A 47 -3.24 19.77 -11.27
C ILE A 47 -3.34 21.15 -10.62
N LEU A 48 -2.21 21.68 -10.17
CA LEU A 48 -2.16 23.06 -9.70
C LEU A 48 -2.13 23.99 -10.91
N ASP A 49 -3.09 24.91 -10.97
CA ASP A 49 -3.14 26.01 -11.94
C ASP A 49 -2.30 27.23 -11.50
N TYR A 50 -1.67 27.14 -10.34
CA TYR A 50 -0.74 28.11 -9.77
C TYR A 50 0.53 27.43 -9.25
N VAL A 51 1.61 28.21 -9.07
CA VAL A 51 2.82 27.76 -8.37
C VAL A 51 2.71 28.18 -6.91
N PRO A 52 2.65 27.25 -5.94
CA PRO A 52 2.59 27.60 -4.53
C PRO A 52 3.81 28.43 -4.07
N THR A 53 3.57 29.44 -3.23
CA THR A 53 4.65 30.28 -2.65
C THR A 53 5.18 29.68 -1.34
N GLY A 54 6.47 29.84 -1.05
CA GLY A 54 7.08 29.29 0.18
C GLY A 54 7.67 27.87 0.05
N TYR A 55 7.77 27.35 -1.18
CA TYR A 55 8.30 26.03 -1.49
C TYR A 55 9.61 26.14 -2.28
N ALA A 56 10.50 25.18 -2.10
CA ALA A 56 11.76 25.11 -2.85
C ALA A 56 11.64 24.14 -4.03
N TYR A 57 12.38 24.40 -5.11
CA TYR A 57 12.52 23.43 -6.19
C TYR A 57 13.65 22.44 -5.89
N ALA A 58 13.37 21.16 -6.06
CA ALA A 58 14.35 20.09 -6.06
C ALA A 58 14.21 19.23 -7.33
N ARG A 59 15.06 18.21 -7.46
CA ARG A 59 14.87 17.16 -8.46
C ARG A 59 14.68 15.82 -7.75
N ASP A 60 13.74 15.01 -8.22
CA ASP A 60 13.64 13.62 -7.81
C ASP A 60 14.74 12.78 -8.49
N ARG A 61 14.84 11.50 -8.09
CA ARG A 61 15.82 10.58 -8.69
C ARG A 61 15.55 10.23 -10.14
N SER A 62 14.32 10.42 -10.62
CA SER A 62 13.94 10.27 -12.03
C SER A 62 14.33 11.52 -12.86
N GLY A 63 14.92 12.52 -12.23
CA GLY A 63 15.36 13.77 -12.85
C GLY A 63 14.23 14.78 -13.04
N ASN A 64 13.00 14.49 -12.59
CA ASN A 64 11.87 15.41 -12.65
C ASN A 64 12.06 16.53 -11.63
N ARG A 65 11.58 17.73 -11.97
CA ARG A 65 11.57 18.83 -11.01
C ARG A 65 10.39 18.65 -10.05
N VAL A 66 10.61 18.87 -8.77
CA VAL A 66 9.60 18.78 -7.72
C VAL A 66 9.59 20.05 -6.88
N LEU A 67 8.44 20.44 -6.36
CA LEU A 67 8.30 21.42 -5.29
C LEU A 67 8.31 20.69 -3.96
N ILE A 68 9.14 21.16 -3.04
CA ILE A 68 9.25 20.65 -1.68
C ILE A 68 8.86 21.72 -0.65
N ASP A 69 8.19 21.31 0.41
CA ASP A 69 7.91 22.17 1.56
C ASP A 69 9.13 22.34 2.48
N ALA A 70 8.97 23.15 3.54
CA ALA A 70 10.03 23.40 4.51
C ALA A 70 10.46 22.15 5.31
N TYR A 71 9.68 21.08 5.24
CA TYR A 71 9.92 19.79 5.90
C TYR A 71 10.51 18.75 4.92
N GLY A 72 10.71 19.11 3.65
CA GLY A 72 11.26 18.23 2.61
C GLY A 72 10.25 17.32 1.93
N ASN A 73 8.95 17.49 2.17
CA ASN A 73 7.91 16.69 1.50
C ASN A 73 7.66 17.22 0.09
N VAL A 74 7.42 16.31 -0.86
CA VAL A 74 7.03 16.70 -2.23
C VAL A 74 5.57 17.18 -2.22
N VAL A 75 5.38 18.43 -2.63
CA VAL A 75 4.07 19.10 -2.70
C VAL A 75 3.49 19.03 -4.11
N ALA A 76 4.35 19.10 -5.12
CA ALA A 76 3.96 18.86 -6.50
C ALA A 76 5.16 18.47 -7.36
N THR A 77 4.95 17.63 -8.36
CA THR A 77 5.94 17.24 -9.37
C THR A 77 5.64 17.95 -10.68
N GLU A 78 6.66 18.55 -11.30
CA GLU A 78 6.58 19.06 -12.66
C GLU A 78 6.53 17.89 -13.65
N MET A 79 5.40 17.73 -14.31
CA MET A 79 5.18 16.69 -15.30
C MET A 79 4.91 17.29 -16.67
N ARG A 80 5.27 16.56 -17.74
CA ARG A 80 4.95 17.01 -19.10
C ARG A 80 3.43 16.97 -19.31
N ALA A 81 2.87 18.08 -19.81
CA ALA A 81 1.44 18.24 -20.05
C ALA A 81 0.84 17.15 -20.96
N ARG A 82 1.65 16.52 -21.82
CA ARG A 82 1.25 15.40 -22.71
C ARG A 82 0.70 14.18 -21.95
N GLY A 83 1.14 13.94 -20.71
CA GLY A 83 0.64 12.84 -19.88
C GLY A 83 -0.73 13.12 -19.23
N TYR A 84 -1.15 14.38 -19.17
CA TYR A 84 -2.41 14.82 -18.53
C TYR A 84 -3.48 15.26 -19.52
N TYR A 85 -3.05 15.93 -20.59
CA TYR A 85 -3.92 16.34 -21.68
C TYR A 85 -3.67 15.41 -22.86
N PRO A 86 -4.56 14.44 -23.14
CA PRO A 86 -4.44 13.65 -24.35
C PRO A 86 -4.42 14.60 -25.56
N PRO A 87 -3.57 14.35 -26.57
CA PRO A 87 -3.62 15.14 -27.80
C PRO A 87 -5.04 15.08 -28.35
N ARG A 88 -5.54 16.22 -28.85
CA ARG A 88 -6.83 16.29 -29.54
C ARG A 88 -6.90 15.14 -30.55
N PRO A 89 -8.01 14.38 -30.64
CA PRO A 89 -8.18 13.39 -31.68
C PRO A 89 -7.93 14.09 -33.03
N GLY A 90 -6.85 13.72 -33.71
CA GLY A 90 -6.61 14.17 -35.07
C GLY A 90 -7.79 13.72 -35.95
N PRO A 91 -8.10 14.45 -37.03
CA PRO A 91 -9.07 13.97 -38.01
C PRO A 91 -8.69 12.53 -38.41
N ARG A 92 -9.63 11.60 -38.31
CA ARG A 92 -9.46 10.20 -38.72
C ARG A 92 -9.06 10.18 -40.20
N GLU A 93 -7.77 10.06 -40.48
CA GLU A 93 -7.28 9.64 -41.79
C GLU A 93 -7.46 8.13 -41.88
N VAL A 94 -8.49 7.73 -42.61
CA VAL A 94 -8.64 6.38 -43.15
C VAL A 94 -7.56 6.21 -44.20
N TYR A 95 -6.56 5.37 -43.95
CA TYR A 95 -5.72 4.82 -45.01
C TYR A 95 -5.55 3.31 -44.89
N ASN A 96 -6.02 2.68 -45.97
CA ASN A 96 -5.97 1.28 -46.37
C ASN A 96 -4.74 0.48 -45.95
N ASP A 97 -5.04 -0.75 -45.49
CA ASP A 97 -4.17 -1.91 -45.61
C ASP A 97 -3.80 -2.17 -47.08
N GLN A 98 -2.50 -2.25 -47.38
CA GLN A 98 -2.03 -2.92 -48.58
C GLN A 98 -0.72 -3.66 -48.33
N TYR A 99 -0.81 -4.98 -48.44
CA TYR A 99 0.27 -5.97 -48.52
C TYR A 99 1.32 -5.62 -49.60
N GLY A 100 2.59 -5.95 -49.32
CA GLY A 100 3.70 -6.06 -50.27
C GLY A 100 5.03 -6.21 -49.51
N ASP A 101 5.50 -7.43 -49.29
CA ASP A 101 6.55 -8.11 -50.06
C ASP A 101 7.99 -7.67 -49.67
N ASP A 102 8.68 -8.57 -48.97
CA ASP A 102 10.15 -8.63 -48.78
C ASP A 102 10.79 -9.18 -50.06
N PRO A 103 11.97 -8.70 -50.57
CA PRO A 103 13.23 -9.43 -50.33
C PRO A 103 14.62 -8.72 -50.54
N TYR A 104 15.62 -9.13 -49.73
CA TYR A 104 17.04 -9.50 -50.05
C TYR A 104 18.23 -8.50 -50.33
N TYR A 105 19.41 -8.93 -49.80
CA TYR A 105 20.86 -8.61 -50.06
C TYR A 105 21.47 -7.32 -49.45
N SER A 106 22.74 -7.21 -49.02
CA SER A 106 23.87 -8.04 -48.54
C SER A 106 25.12 -7.13 -48.47
N ASP A 107 26.01 -7.40 -47.52
CA ASP A 107 27.39 -6.91 -47.31
C ASP A 107 28.20 -6.34 -48.49
N ASN A 108 28.97 -5.26 -48.25
CA ASN A 108 30.44 -5.35 -48.11
C ASN A 108 31.16 -4.03 -47.70
N ASN A 109 32.15 -4.23 -46.84
CA ASN A 109 33.15 -3.39 -46.13
C ASN A 109 34.20 -2.74 -47.11
N PRO A 110 35.36 -2.08 -46.75
CA PRO A 110 36.06 -1.92 -45.45
C PRO A 110 36.90 -0.60 -45.19
N ASP A 111 37.58 -0.61 -44.03
CA ASP A 111 38.86 0.05 -43.64
C ASP A 111 38.90 1.46 -43.01
N GLY A 112 39.44 1.50 -41.78
CA GLY A 112 39.77 2.70 -41.01
C GLY A 112 40.21 2.42 -39.57
N ASP A 113 41.35 1.76 -39.43
CA ASP A 113 42.09 1.41 -38.20
C ASP A 113 42.38 2.62 -37.27
N THR A 114 42.26 2.43 -35.95
CA THR A 114 43.21 2.99 -34.95
C THR A 114 42.98 2.36 -33.57
N ARG A 115 43.94 1.53 -33.15
CA ARG A 115 44.18 1.12 -31.75
C ARG A 115 44.88 2.25 -30.97
N TYR A 116 44.62 2.40 -29.65
CA TYR A 116 45.67 2.64 -28.62
C TYR A 116 45.14 2.54 -27.16
N SER A 117 45.68 1.53 -26.45
CA SER A 117 46.18 1.47 -25.05
C SER A 117 45.64 2.35 -23.92
N GLU A 118 45.39 1.70 -22.78
CA GLU A 118 45.42 2.24 -21.41
C GLU A 118 46.73 2.98 -21.06
N ARG A 119 46.63 4.02 -20.20
CA ARG A 119 47.39 4.20 -18.93
C ARG A 119 46.87 5.43 -18.17
N GLY A 120 46.66 5.30 -16.85
CA GLY A 120 46.06 6.34 -15.99
C GLY A 120 47.01 7.39 -15.38
N ALA A 121 46.42 8.31 -14.62
CA ALA A 121 46.98 9.00 -13.44
C ALA A 121 45.84 9.81 -12.74
N VAL A 122 45.48 9.46 -11.51
CA VAL A 122 45.77 10.18 -10.24
C VAL A 122 45.17 11.59 -10.12
N THR A 123 44.20 11.75 -9.23
CA THR A 123 44.07 12.81 -8.19
C THR A 123 43.08 12.29 -7.13
N GLY A 124 43.19 12.45 -5.81
CA GLY A 124 44.21 12.99 -4.94
C GLY A 124 43.72 12.72 -3.51
N GLY A 125 44.41 11.86 -2.76
CA GLY A 125 44.26 11.74 -1.32
C GLY A 125 45.05 12.85 -0.63
N ILE A 126 44.47 13.46 0.40
CA ILE A 126 45.14 14.41 1.31
C ILE A 126 44.97 13.90 2.75
N PRO A 127 45.98 14.13 3.62
CA PRO A 127 46.57 13.10 4.48
C PRO A 127 46.02 13.03 5.90
N ARG A 128 46.19 11.86 6.49
CA ARG A 128 46.18 11.64 7.93
C ARG A 128 47.54 12.02 8.48
N ASP A 129 47.60 13.07 9.28
CA ASP A 129 48.56 13.23 10.38
C ASP A 129 48.08 14.35 11.30
N ALA A 130 47.36 13.95 12.36
CA ALA A 130 47.24 14.73 13.59
C ALA A 130 47.05 13.74 14.74
N ALA A 131 47.91 13.84 15.75
CA ALA A 131 47.86 13.01 16.95
C ALA A 131 46.53 13.24 17.69
N ILE A 132 45.72 12.20 17.84
CA ILE A 132 44.50 12.25 18.62
C ILE A 132 44.87 12.00 20.09
N GLU A 133 44.84 13.05 20.91
CA GLU A 133 44.79 12.91 22.36
C GLU A 133 43.47 12.23 22.76
N ARG A 134 43.57 11.00 23.27
CA ARG A 134 42.44 10.30 23.88
C ARG A 134 42.16 10.92 25.25
N ARG A 135 41.08 11.69 25.35
CA ARG A 135 40.53 12.08 26.66
C ARG A 135 39.69 10.93 27.21
N PRO A 136 39.83 10.56 28.49
CA PRO A 136 38.98 9.55 29.11
C PRO A 136 37.52 10.05 29.13
N LEU A 137 36.58 9.20 28.69
CA LEU A 137 35.16 9.42 28.91
C LEU A 137 34.86 9.18 30.40
N GLY A 138 34.90 10.27 31.16
CA GLY A 138 34.38 10.37 32.51
C GLY A 138 33.54 11.63 32.63
N GLU A 139 32.28 11.41 33.02
CA GLU A 139 31.35 12.38 33.63
C GLU A 139 31.01 13.64 32.81
N GLN A 140 29.98 13.49 31.98
CA GLN A 140 29.04 14.58 31.71
C GLN A 140 27.68 14.13 32.26
N PRO A 141 27.02 14.92 33.12
CA PRO A 141 25.81 14.50 33.81
C PRO A 141 24.65 14.32 32.83
N TYR A 142 23.94 13.20 32.97
CA TYR A 142 22.66 12.93 32.30
C TYR A 142 21.65 14.05 32.59
N PRO A 143 20.86 14.50 31.61
CA PRO A 143 19.61 15.21 31.91
C PRO A 143 18.66 14.25 32.64
N ASP A 144 18.05 14.77 33.70
CA ASP A 144 17.17 14.08 34.63
C ASP A 144 16.19 13.08 34.00
N ASP A 145 16.13 11.90 34.64
CA ASP A 145 15.21 10.77 34.49
C ASP A 145 13.76 11.10 34.91
N ASN A 146 13.30 12.32 34.71
CA ASN A 146 11.97 12.77 35.14
C ASN A 146 11.28 13.74 34.16
N SER A 147 11.58 13.64 32.87
CA SER A 147 10.80 14.30 31.82
C SER A 147 10.30 13.37 30.73
N ILE A 148 10.11 12.08 31.05
CA ILE A 148 9.18 11.25 30.28
C ILE A 148 7.78 11.76 30.61
N GLY A 149 7.37 12.79 29.87
CA GLY A 149 5.96 13.07 29.70
C GLY A 149 5.31 11.78 29.24
N ASN A 150 4.33 11.34 30.03
CA ASN A 150 3.30 10.39 29.60
C ASN A 150 2.99 10.65 28.12
N PRO A 151 3.02 9.64 27.22
CA PRO A 151 2.71 9.88 25.81
C PRO A 151 1.39 10.64 25.73
N GLN A 152 1.44 11.82 25.12
CA GLN A 152 0.25 12.62 24.87
C GLN A 152 -0.69 11.76 24.00
N PRO A 153 -2.00 11.74 24.26
CA PRO A 153 -2.95 11.15 23.33
C PRO A 153 -2.83 11.89 21.98
N GLY A 154 -2.21 11.26 20.98
CA GLY A 154 -2.09 11.86 19.63
C GLY A 154 -0.84 11.55 18.82
N ASP A 155 0.20 10.90 19.37
CA ASP A 155 1.37 10.52 18.56
C ASP A 155 1.16 9.13 17.94
N ASP A 156 0.96 9.07 16.62
CA ASP A 156 0.67 7.85 15.83
C ASP A 156 1.88 6.88 15.70
N TYR A 157 2.80 6.88 16.67
CA TYR A 157 3.89 5.91 16.70
C TYR A 157 3.43 4.59 17.33
N ALA A 158 3.83 3.48 16.73
CA ALA A 158 3.86 2.19 17.39
C ALA A 158 4.93 2.26 18.49
N SER A 159 4.53 2.76 19.67
CA SER A 159 5.31 2.78 20.89
C SER A 159 5.23 1.46 21.65
N ILE A 160 6.28 1.19 22.42
CA ILE A 160 6.37 0.04 23.32
C ILE A 160 6.46 0.56 24.75
N ASP A 161 5.49 0.23 25.58
CA ASP A 161 5.49 0.57 27.00
C ASP A 161 6.38 -0.41 27.81
N PRO A 162 7.12 0.09 28.82
CA PRO A 162 8.30 -0.59 29.38
C PRO A 162 8.03 -1.70 30.40
N ASP A 163 6.78 -1.93 30.83
CA ASP A 163 6.50 -2.79 31.99
C ASP A 163 5.82 -4.11 31.60
N GLN A 164 6.61 -5.14 31.24
CA GLN A 164 6.41 -6.55 31.66
C GLN A 164 7.39 -7.54 31.01
N GLN A 165 7.86 -8.51 31.80
CA GLN A 165 8.64 -9.66 31.35
C GLN A 165 7.82 -10.61 30.46
N ILE A 166 8.44 -11.07 29.37
CA ILE A 166 7.92 -12.06 28.42
C ILE A 166 7.68 -13.40 29.15
N PRO A 167 6.44 -13.94 29.19
CA PRO A 167 6.17 -15.26 29.79
C PRO A 167 6.78 -16.42 28.98
N PRO A 168 7.09 -17.57 29.60
CA PRO A 168 7.61 -18.76 28.90
C PRO A 168 6.62 -19.32 27.87
N ALA A 169 7.15 -19.85 26.77
CA ALA A 169 6.41 -20.52 25.70
C ALA A 169 5.81 -21.87 26.16
N ASP A 170 4.56 -22.15 25.81
CA ASP A 170 3.98 -23.49 25.93
C ASP A 170 4.51 -24.42 24.82
N ALA A 171 4.59 -25.72 25.12
CA ALA A 171 5.09 -26.76 24.21
C ALA A 171 4.19 -26.96 22.96
N PRO A 172 4.77 -27.38 21.81
CA PRO A 172 4.05 -27.46 20.55
C PRO A 172 2.92 -28.49 20.57
N LYS A 173 1.72 -28.06 20.16
CA LYS A 173 0.66 -28.97 19.68
C LYS A 173 0.84 -29.16 18.17
N THR A 174 0.64 -30.38 17.69
CA THR A 174 0.62 -30.71 16.27
C THR A 174 -0.37 -29.81 15.53
N ALA A 175 0.09 -29.09 14.50
CA ALA A 175 -0.78 -28.31 13.63
C ALA A 175 -1.85 -29.23 13.03
N PRO A 176 -3.12 -28.79 12.94
CA PRO A 176 -4.17 -29.57 12.29
C PRO A 176 -3.76 -29.92 10.85
N ASP A 177 -4.12 -31.10 10.37
CA ASP A 177 -3.89 -31.50 8.98
C ASP A 177 -4.49 -30.45 8.03
N GLU A 178 -3.67 -29.89 7.13
CA GLU A 178 -4.16 -28.91 6.15
C GLU A 178 -5.20 -29.58 5.24
N PRO A 179 -6.36 -28.94 4.99
CA PRO A 179 -7.36 -29.52 4.10
C PRO A 179 -6.76 -29.66 2.69
N VAL A 180 -6.72 -30.88 2.14
CA VAL A 180 -6.16 -31.12 0.81
C VAL A 180 -7.26 -30.92 -0.24
N ILE A 181 -7.13 -29.88 -1.05
CA ILE A 181 -8.00 -29.64 -2.20
C ILE A 181 -7.35 -30.20 -3.46
N THR A 182 -8.06 -31.09 -4.15
CA THR A 182 -7.59 -31.64 -5.43
C THR A 182 -8.06 -30.74 -6.57
N LEU A 183 -7.12 -30.05 -7.21
CA LEU A 183 -7.37 -29.31 -8.44
C LEU A 183 -7.21 -30.20 -9.67
N LYS A 184 -8.11 -30.03 -10.65
CA LYS A 184 -7.99 -30.64 -11.98
C LYS A 184 -7.30 -29.67 -12.94
N ASN A 185 -5.99 -29.81 -13.15
CA ASN A 185 -5.19 -29.14 -14.20
C ASN A 185 -5.65 -27.70 -14.56
N LYS A 186 -5.87 -26.84 -13.56
CA LYS A 186 -6.32 -25.48 -13.82
C LYS A 186 -5.22 -24.66 -14.47
N SER A 187 -5.63 -23.83 -15.42
CA SER A 187 -4.78 -22.80 -15.99
C SER A 187 -4.58 -21.65 -14.98
N LYS A 188 -3.48 -20.90 -15.16
CA LYS A 188 -3.16 -19.74 -14.32
C LYS A 188 -4.29 -18.69 -14.27
N PRO A 189 -4.95 -18.31 -15.39
CA PRO A 189 -6.08 -17.39 -15.34
C PRO A 189 -7.27 -17.89 -14.51
N GLU A 190 -7.54 -19.20 -14.48
CA GLU A 190 -8.62 -19.76 -13.65
C GLU A 190 -8.27 -19.70 -12.17
N ILE A 191 -7.00 -19.87 -11.82
CA ILE A 191 -6.52 -19.68 -10.44
C ILE A 191 -6.63 -18.22 -10.03
N VAL A 192 -6.26 -17.27 -10.91
CA VAL A 192 -6.44 -15.83 -10.66
C VAL A 192 -7.91 -15.50 -10.42
N ALA A 193 -8.83 -16.04 -11.24
CA ALA A 193 -10.26 -15.83 -11.04
C ALA A 193 -10.72 -16.33 -9.67
N LEU A 194 -10.28 -17.52 -9.25
CA LEU A 194 -10.57 -18.06 -7.93
C LEU A 194 -9.99 -17.19 -6.80
N GLN A 195 -8.74 -16.73 -6.92
CA GLN A 195 -8.12 -15.84 -5.94
C GLN A 195 -8.89 -14.52 -5.80
N VAL A 196 -9.24 -13.88 -6.93
CA VAL A 196 -10.04 -12.63 -6.94
C VAL A 196 -11.44 -12.86 -6.37
N PHE A 197 -12.05 -14.00 -6.64
CA PHE A 197 -13.35 -14.36 -6.08
C PHE A 197 -13.30 -14.43 -4.55
N LEU A 198 -12.29 -15.11 -4.01
CA LEU A 198 -12.09 -15.20 -2.56
C LEU A 198 -11.83 -13.82 -1.94
N ASP A 199 -10.96 -13.01 -2.55
CA ASP A 199 -10.65 -11.65 -2.12
C ASP A 199 -11.91 -10.78 -2.02
N ARG A 200 -12.72 -10.73 -3.09
CA ARG A 200 -14.02 -10.02 -3.10
C ARG A 200 -15.03 -10.59 -2.11
N ALA A 201 -14.94 -11.87 -1.78
CA ALA A 201 -15.79 -12.49 -0.78
C ALA A 201 -15.39 -12.12 0.66
N GLY A 202 -14.27 -11.42 0.88
CA GLY A 202 -13.74 -11.08 2.21
C GLY A 202 -12.85 -12.17 2.77
N ILE A 203 -12.44 -13.10 1.90
CA ILE A 203 -11.63 -14.24 2.26
C ILE A 203 -10.30 -14.10 1.51
N SER A 204 -9.38 -13.36 2.08
CA SER A 204 -8.14 -13.01 1.37
C SER A 204 -7.34 -14.26 0.99
N PRO A 205 -6.88 -14.39 -0.26
CA PRO A 205 -5.89 -15.39 -0.65
C PRO A 205 -4.46 -14.98 -0.25
N GLY A 206 -4.28 -13.81 0.35
CA GLY A 206 -3.00 -13.12 0.47
C GLY A 206 -2.67 -12.41 -0.83
N VAL A 207 -1.41 -12.51 -1.28
CA VAL A 207 -1.02 -12.01 -2.61
C VAL A 207 -1.73 -12.78 -3.72
N ILE A 208 -2.27 -12.07 -4.70
CA ILE A 208 -2.77 -12.66 -5.94
C ILE A 208 -1.59 -12.85 -6.89
N ASP A 209 -1.19 -14.10 -7.11
CA ASP A 209 0.00 -14.51 -7.85
C ASP A 209 -0.31 -15.53 -8.97
N GLY A 210 -1.57 -15.95 -9.10
CA GLY A 210 -2.01 -16.97 -10.05
C GLY A 210 -1.57 -18.39 -9.71
N HIS A 211 -1.04 -18.65 -8.51
CA HIS A 211 -0.61 -19.98 -8.08
C HIS A 211 -1.56 -20.56 -7.04
N MET A 212 -1.83 -21.86 -7.15
CA MET A 212 -2.52 -22.56 -6.07
C MET A 212 -1.53 -22.77 -4.93
N GLY A 213 -1.88 -22.27 -3.74
CA GLY A 213 -1.07 -22.41 -2.54
C GLY A 213 -1.90 -22.74 -1.31
N SER A 214 -1.22 -22.91 -0.17
CA SER A 214 -1.86 -23.18 1.12
C SER A 214 -2.82 -22.06 1.54
N ASN A 215 -2.50 -20.79 1.25
CA ASN A 215 -3.39 -19.66 1.55
C ASN A 215 -4.71 -19.74 0.76
N VAL A 216 -4.66 -20.04 -0.54
CA VAL A 216 -5.87 -20.22 -1.37
C VAL A 216 -6.71 -21.38 -0.84
N THR A 217 -6.05 -22.49 -0.49
CA THR A 217 -6.70 -23.69 0.06
C THR A 217 -7.42 -23.38 1.38
N LYS A 218 -6.78 -22.63 2.26
CA LYS A 218 -7.35 -22.15 3.52
C LYS A 218 -8.48 -21.14 3.31
N GLY A 219 -8.35 -20.29 2.30
CA GLY A 219 -9.40 -19.37 1.87
C GLY A 219 -10.67 -20.10 1.46
N ILE A 220 -10.56 -21.14 0.62
CA ILE A 220 -11.72 -21.96 0.23
C ILE A 220 -12.43 -22.54 1.46
N TYR A 221 -11.67 -23.08 2.43
CA TYR A 221 -12.26 -23.58 3.67
C TYR A 221 -12.96 -22.47 4.47
N ALA A 222 -12.35 -21.29 4.59
CA ALA A 222 -12.95 -20.15 5.28
C ALA A 222 -14.23 -19.66 4.59
N TYR A 223 -14.27 -19.67 3.25
CA TYR A 223 -15.46 -19.35 2.46
C TYR A 223 -16.59 -20.35 2.75
N ASP A 224 -16.29 -21.64 2.82
CA ASP A 224 -17.27 -22.67 3.18
C ASP A 224 -17.84 -22.46 4.58
N GLN A 225 -17.00 -22.03 5.55
CA GLN A 225 -17.46 -21.69 6.90
C GLN A 225 -18.32 -20.42 6.91
N MET A 226 -17.95 -19.41 6.12
CA MET A 226 -18.66 -18.14 6.04
C MET A 226 -20.07 -18.30 5.46
N THR A 227 -20.19 -19.06 4.38
CA THR A 227 -21.43 -19.16 3.60
C THR A 227 -22.28 -20.38 3.94
N GLY A 228 -21.69 -21.39 4.61
CA GLY A 228 -22.29 -22.71 4.81
C GLY A 228 -22.41 -23.55 3.54
N SER A 229 -21.91 -23.07 2.40
CA SER A 229 -21.95 -23.74 1.11
C SER A 229 -20.55 -24.17 0.69
N LYS A 230 -20.42 -25.37 0.11
CA LYS A 230 -19.12 -25.84 -0.39
C LYS A 230 -18.81 -25.20 -1.74
N LEU A 231 -17.75 -24.42 -1.80
CA LEU A 231 -17.18 -23.95 -3.06
C LEU A 231 -16.53 -25.14 -3.79
N ASP A 232 -16.97 -25.42 -5.01
CA ASP A 232 -16.20 -26.28 -5.90
C ASP A 232 -15.15 -25.43 -6.62
N PRO A 233 -13.86 -25.49 -6.22
CA PRO A 233 -12.85 -24.70 -6.89
C PRO A 233 -12.73 -25.11 -8.36
N ASN A 234 -13.10 -26.32 -8.76
CA ASN A 234 -13.01 -26.79 -10.15
C ASN A 234 -14.10 -26.23 -11.07
N ASP A 235 -15.18 -25.68 -10.54
CA ASP A 235 -16.25 -25.05 -11.31
C ASP A 235 -15.90 -23.60 -11.68
N THR A 236 -15.03 -23.46 -12.69
CA THR A 236 -14.59 -22.15 -13.18
C THR A 236 -15.76 -21.28 -13.66
N ASP A 237 -16.78 -21.89 -14.30
CA ASP A 237 -17.90 -21.15 -14.87
C ASP A 237 -18.77 -20.52 -13.77
N ALA A 238 -19.04 -21.27 -12.69
CA ALA A 238 -19.75 -20.74 -11.53
C ALA A 238 -18.97 -19.58 -10.86
N ILE A 239 -17.65 -19.73 -10.69
CA ILE A 239 -16.79 -18.67 -10.12
C ILE A 239 -16.83 -17.40 -10.99
N LEU A 240 -16.72 -17.54 -12.31
CA LEU A 240 -16.74 -16.41 -13.22
C LEU A 240 -18.11 -15.72 -13.27
N GLU A 241 -19.20 -16.48 -13.17
CA GLU A 241 -20.55 -15.91 -13.11
C GLU A 241 -20.76 -15.09 -11.84
N GLU A 242 -20.35 -15.62 -10.68
CA GLU A 242 -20.40 -14.88 -9.41
C GLU A 242 -19.57 -13.59 -9.45
N LEU A 243 -18.37 -13.65 -10.03
CA LEU A 243 -17.53 -12.46 -10.22
C LEU A 243 -18.22 -11.40 -11.09
N ARG A 244 -18.90 -11.81 -12.17
CA ARG A 244 -19.64 -10.89 -13.06
C ARG A 244 -20.77 -10.19 -12.33
N MET A 245 -21.49 -10.93 -11.48
CA MET A 245 -22.58 -10.38 -10.67
C MET A 245 -22.05 -9.46 -9.55
N ASN A 246 -20.83 -9.72 -9.05
CA ASN A 246 -20.21 -9.02 -7.92
C ASN A 246 -18.94 -8.26 -8.34
N GLY A 247 -19.08 -7.26 -9.22
CA GLY A 247 -18.00 -6.32 -9.56
C GLY A 247 -17.31 -6.54 -10.91
N GLY A 248 -17.79 -7.48 -11.72
CA GLY A 248 -17.34 -7.68 -13.10
C GLY A 248 -16.11 -8.58 -13.24
N LEU A 249 -15.39 -8.44 -14.35
CA LEU A 249 -14.26 -9.33 -14.67
C LEU A 249 -13.17 -9.29 -13.57
N PRO A 250 -12.49 -10.43 -13.32
CA PRO A 250 -11.43 -10.50 -12.31
C PRO A 250 -10.17 -9.73 -12.70
N VAL A 251 -9.96 -9.53 -14.00
CA VAL A 251 -8.85 -8.77 -14.57
C VAL A 251 -9.41 -7.64 -15.43
N VAL A 252 -8.89 -6.43 -15.23
CA VAL A 252 -9.33 -5.21 -15.92
C VAL A 252 -8.13 -4.46 -16.49
N SER A 253 -8.39 -3.58 -17.45
CA SER A 253 -7.39 -2.63 -17.93
C SER A 253 -7.35 -1.40 -17.02
N TYR A 254 -6.14 -0.99 -16.65
CA TYR A 254 -5.87 0.18 -15.85
C TYR A 254 -4.87 1.08 -16.59
N THR A 255 -5.17 2.37 -16.67
CA THR A 255 -4.25 3.36 -17.23
C THR A 255 -3.45 3.97 -16.10
N ILE A 256 -2.12 3.81 -16.12
CA ILE A 256 -1.22 4.41 -15.14
C ILE A 256 -1.42 5.92 -15.19
N THR A 257 -1.86 6.49 -14.07
CA THR A 257 -2.09 7.92 -14.01
C THR A 257 -0.77 8.66 -13.78
N PRO A 258 -0.71 9.96 -14.09
CA PRO A 258 0.44 10.76 -13.71
C PRO A 258 0.70 10.78 -12.19
N ALA A 259 -0.35 10.71 -11.36
CA ALA A 259 -0.20 10.61 -9.91
C ALA A 259 0.50 9.31 -9.50
N ASP A 260 0.16 8.19 -10.15
CA ASP A 260 0.83 6.91 -9.89
C ASP A 260 2.30 6.97 -10.26
N ALA A 261 2.65 7.60 -11.38
CA ALA A 261 4.05 7.74 -11.77
C ALA A 261 4.83 8.78 -10.94
N ALA A 262 4.14 9.72 -10.28
CA ALA A 262 4.75 10.67 -9.36
C ALA A 262 5.01 10.07 -7.97
N GLY A 263 4.19 9.10 -7.56
CA GLY A 263 4.34 8.39 -6.29
C GLY A 263 3.79 9.14 -5.08
N PRO A 264 3.98 8.53 -3.90
CA PRO A 264 5.17 8.84 -3.12
C PRO A 264 6.23 7.74 -3.26
N PHE A 265 7.41 8.10 -3.79
CA PHE A 265 8.51 7.15 -3.98
C PHE A 265 9.78 7.53 -3.23
N VAL A 266 10.44 6.52 -2.68
CA VAL A 266 11.80 6.60 -2.17
C VAL A 266 12.74 5.76 -3.00
N ALA A 267 13.97 6.23 -3.07
CA ALA A 267 15.13 5.60 -3.65
C ALA A 267 15.25 4.08 -3.45
N GLU A 268 15.22 3.69 -2.18
CA GLU A 268 15.43 2.35 -1.66
C GLU A 268 15.01 2.38 -0.19
N ILE A 269 14.72 1.22 0.37
CA ILE A 269 14.47 1.05 1.80
C ILE A 269 15.69 0.32 2.38
N PRO A 270 16.56 1.02 3.13
CA PRO A 270 17.72 0.39 3.76
C PRO A 270 17.28 -0.73 4.72
N GLU A 271 18.06 -1.81 4.84
CA GLU A 271 17.75 -2.85 5.83
C GLU A 271 17.98 -2.36 7.27
N ASP A 272 19.04 -1.59 7.49
CA ASP A 272 19.44 -1.10 8.81
C ASP A 272 18.50 -0.02 9.36
N TYR A 273 18.07 -0.18 10.60
CA TYR A 273 17.07 0.66 11.23
C TYR A 273 17.58 2.08 11.48
N SER A 274 18.88 2.27 11.73
CA SER A 274 19.45 3.62 11.84
C SER A 274 19.35 4.38 10.53
N HIS A 275 19.52 3.71 9.40
CA HIS A 275 19.36 4.33 8.08
C HIS A 275 17.89 4.56 7.74
N LYS A 276 16.98 3.63 8.08
CA LYS A 276 15.53 3.84 7.93
C LYS A 276 15.04 5.07 8.69
N ALA A 277 15.55 5.29 9.90
CA ALA A 277 15.20 6.44 10.74
C ALA A 277 15.62 7.80 10.16
N LEU A 278 16.53 7.82 9.18
CA LEU A 278 16.97 9.03 8.48
C LEU A 278 16.13 9.36 7.25
N LEU A 279 15.26 8.45 6.80
CA LEU A 279 14.39 8.70 5.65
C LEU A 279 13.25 9.66 6.05
N PRO A 280 12.70 10.43 5.09
CA PRO A 280 11.51 11.24 5.35
C PRO A 280 10.25 10.38 5.51
N SER A 281 10.17 9.24 4.81
CA SER A 281 9.11 8.25 4.91
C SER A 281 9.60 6.88 4.42
N LEU A 282 8.92 5.81 4.81
CA LEU A 282 9.10 4.47 4.26
C LEU A 282 8.06 4.21 3.17
N ALA A 283 8.03 5.09 2.16
CA ALA A 283 7.12 5.01 1.01
C ALA A 283 7.49 3.85 0.06
N TYR A 284 6.78 3.72 -1.05
CA TYR A 284 7.07 2.72 -2.08
C TYR A 284 8.40 3.02 -2.79
N THR A 285 9.03 2.01 -3.37
CA THR A 285 10.25 2.15 -4.17
C THR A 285 9.99 2.26 -5.67
N SER A 286 8.80 1.87 -6.12
CA SER A 286 8.41 1.97 -7.53
C SER A 286 6.90 2.04 -7.75
N THR A 287 6.49 2.52 -8.93
CA THR A 287 5.08 2.45 -9.38
C THR A 287 4.56 1.02 -9.41
N THR A 288 5.41 0.05 -9.78
CA THR A 288 5.01 -1.36 -9.84
C THR A 288 4.64 -1.88 -8.45
N GLU A 289 5.48 -1.62 -7.45
CA GLU A 289 5.23 -2.02 -6.06
C GLU A 289 3.95 -1.38 -5.51
N MET A 290 3.77 -0.06 -5.71
CA MET A 290 2.58 0.65 -5.27
C MET A 290 1.30 0.10 -5.94
N LEU A 291 1.35 -0.19 -7.24
CA LEU A 291 0.20 -0.75 -7.96
C LEU A 291 -0.05 -2.20 -7.57
N ALA A 292 0.99 -2.99 -7.32
CA ALA A 292 0.86 -4.35 -6.81
C ALA A 292 0.14 -4.37 -5.46
N GLU A 293 0.57 -3.53 -4.53
CA GLU A 293 -0.11 -3.32 -3.23
C GLU A 293 -1.55 -2.84 -3.40
N ARG A 294 -1.80 -1.84 -4.25
CA ARG A 294 -3.15 -1.30 -4.50
C ARG A 294 -4.12 -2.35 -5.04
N PHE A 295 -3.65 -3.24 -5.91
CA PHE A 295 -4.47 -4.26 -6.55
C PHE A 295 -4.31 -5.64 -5.89
N HIS A 296 -3.70 -5.74 -4.71
CA HIS A 296 -3.51 -7.00 -3.97
C HIS A 296 -2.70 -8.07 -4.74
N MET A 297 -1.80 -7.65 -5.62
CA MET A 297 -1.03 -8.53 -6.49
C MET A 297 0.39 -8.77 -5.96
N ASP A 298 0.97 -9.90 -6.32
CA ASP A 298 2.41 -10.06 -6.30
C ASP A 298 3.06 -9.19 -7.39
N GLU A 299 4.16 -8.50 -7.07
CA GLU A 299 4.80 -7.56 -7.98
C GLU A 299 5.40 -8.26 -9.22
N ALA A 300 5.98 -9.44 -9.05
CA ALA A 300 6.53 -10.20 -10.16
C ALA A 300 5.39 -10.71 -11.07
N PHE A 301 4.27 -11.11 -10.48
CA PHE A 301 3.09 -11.50 -11.23
C PHE A 301 2.46 -10.33 -12.00
N LEU A 302 2.39 -9.14 -11.40
CA LEU A 302 1.92 -7.92 -12.09
C LEU A 302 2.79 -7.62 -13.33
N LYS A 303 4.11 -7.77 -13.22
CA LYS A 303 5.04 -7.64 -14.35
C LYS A 303 4.83 -8.73 -15.40
N GLU A 304 4.63 -9.99 -14.97
CA GLU A 304 4.36 -11.11 -15.87
C GLU A 304 3.08 -10.91 -16.70
N MET A 305 2.02 -10.36 -16.09
CA MET A 305 0.76 -10.05 -16.79
C MET A 305 0.89 -8.94 -17.83
N ASN A 306 1.95 -8.15 -17.77
CA ASN A 306 2.18 -6.94 -18.57
C ASN A 306 3.55 -6.97 -19.24
N PRO A 307 3.82 -7.96 -20.11
CA PRO A 307 5.12 -8.09 -20.74
C PRO A 307 5.45 -6.86 -21.59
N GLY A 308 6.60 -6.23 -21.32
CA GLY A 308 7.08 -5.06 -22.05
C GLY A 308 6.42 -3.73 -21.65
N ALA A 309 5.53 -3.70 -20.66
CA ALA A 309 4.98 -2.45 -20.16
C ALA A 309 6.02 -1.66 -19.34
N ASP A 310 6.10 -0.36 -19.59
CA ASP A 310 6.85 0.57 -18.74
C ASP A 310 5.91 1.18 -17.70
N PHE A 311 6.04 0.72 -16.45
CA PHE A 311 5.23 1.15 -15.32
C PHE A 311 5.54 2.58 -14.85
N SER A 312 6.63 3.18 -15.31
CA SER A 312 7.00 4.56 -14.97
C SER A 312 6.34 5.62 -15.85
N VAL A 313 5.70 5.20 -16.95
CA VAL A 313 5.14 6.12 -17.96
C VAL A 313 3.64 6.31 -17.73
N PRO A 314 3.19 7.54 -17.42
CA PRO A 314 1.76 7.86 -17.40
C PRO A 314 1.09 7.62 -18.75
N GLY A 315 -0.14 7.12 -18.73
CA GLY A 315 -0.90 6.75 -19.92
C GLY A 315 -0.65 5.32 -20.40
N THR A 316 0.35 4.62 -19.87
CA THR A 316 0.54 3.19 -20.14
C THR A 316 -0.68 2.41 -19.64
N VAL A 317 -1.27 1.60 -20.52
CA VAL A 317 -2.39 0.72 -20.17
C VAL A 317 -1.83 -0.64 -19.79
N ILE A 318 -2.12 -1.06 -18.56
CA ILE A 318 -1.74 -2.36 -18.00
C ILE A 318 -2.98 -3.17 -17.63
N LYS A 319 -2.82 -4.48 -17.48
CA LYS A 319 -3.78 -5.40 -16.90
C LYS A 319 -3.50 -5.54 -15.42
N VAL A 320 -4.52 -5.36 -14.60
CA VAL A 320 -4.47 -5.55 -13.15
C VAL A 320 -5.64 -6.42 -12.72
N VAL A 321 -5.54 -7.04 -11.55
CA VAL A 321 -6.70 -7.69 -10.95
C VAL A 321 -7.64 -6.63 -10.39
N ASN A 322 -8.91 -6.97 -10.30
CA ASN A 322 -9.94 -6.10 -9.74
C ASN A 322 -10.35 -6.68 -8.37
N PRO A 323 -9.78 -6.18 -7.25
CA PRO A 323 -10.08 -6.69 -5.90
C PRO A 323 -11.50 -6.37 -5.43
N GLY A 324 -12.24 -5.53 -6.16
CA GLY A 324 -13.57 -5.07 -5.78
C GLY A 324 -13.54 -4.06 -4.63
N GLU A 325 -14.68 -3.90 -3.97
CA GLU A 325 -14.79 -3.02 -2.82
C GLU A 325 -14.31 -3.73 -1.54
N PRO A 326 -13.51 -3.06 -0.70
CA PRO A 326 -13.11 -3.61 0.59
C PRO A 326 -14.30 -3.97 1.46
N LYS A 327 -14.16 -5.00 2.28
CA LYS A 327 -15.17 -5.35 3.28
C LYS A 327 -15.38 -4.24 4.29
N SER A 328 -16.64 -4.12 4.68
CA SER A 328 -17.11 -3.18 5.70
C SER A 328 -18.04 -3.91 6.65
N GLY A 329 -18.12 -3.40 7.87
CA GLY A 329 -18.86 -4.03 8.96
C GLY A 329 -18.29 -3.61 10.31
N GLU A 330 -18.87 -4.15 11.38
CA GLU A 330 -18.37 -3.96 12.73
C GLU A 330 -17.92 -5.31 13.27
N VAL A 331 -16.60 -5.45 13.45
CA VAL A 331 -15.99 -6.63 14.05
C VAL A 331 -16.19 -6.56 15.56
N ALA A 332 -16.78 -7.60 16.13
CA ALA A 332 -16.95 -7.76 17.57
C ALA A 332 -15.91 -8.71 18.17
N ARG A 333 -15.41 -9.66 17.39
CA ARG A 333 -14.42 -10.66 17.83
C ARG A 333 -13.47 -11.05 16.71
N ILE A 334 -12.20 -11.21 17.05
CA ILE A 334 -11.15 -11.71 16.17
C ILE A 334 -10.64 -13.05 16.73
N ILE A 335 -10.44 -14.04 15.87
CA ILE A 335 -9.72 -15.29 16.20
C ILE A 335 -8.41 -15.29 15.43
N ALA A 336 -7.29 -15.38 16.14
CA ALA A 336 -5.96 -15.55 15.59
C ALA A 336 -5.56 -17.04 15.72
N ASP A 337 -5.73 -17.79 14.63
CA ASP A 337 -5.46 -19.22 14.58
C ASP A 337 -4.02 -19.50 14.14
N LYS A 338 -3.20 -19.92 15.11
CA LYS A 338 -1.77 -20.15 14.92
C LYS A 338 -1.49 -21.37 14.06
N GLY A 339 -2.21 -22.47 14.28
CA GLY A 339 -2.08 -23.70 13.50
C GLY A 339 -2.47 -23.51 12.04
N ARG A 340 -3.57 -22.80 11.78
CA ARG A 340 -4.01 -22.47 10.41
C ARG A 340 -3.23 -21.33 9.79
N LYS A 341 -2.57 -20.48 10.58
CA LYS A 341 -1.92 -19.24 10.13
C LYS A 341 -2.94 -18.30 9.48
N GLN A 342 -4.06 -18.08 10.18
CA GLN A 342 -5.16 -17.23 9.71
C GLN A 342 -5.72 -16.36 10.82
N VAL A 343 -6.27 -15.22 10.43
CA VAL A 343 -7.09 -14.35 11.28
C VAL A 343 -8.51 -14.38 10.76
N PHE A 344 -9.48 -14.61 11.65
CA PHE A 344 -10.90 -14.60 11.35
C PHE A 344 -11.58 -13.46 12.10
N ALA A 345 -12.37 -12.64 11.41
CA ALA A 345 -13.07 -11.50 11.98
C ALA A 345 -14.58 -11.75 11.97
N TYR A 346 -15.22 -11.70 13.14
CA TYR A 346 -16.63 -12.00 13.34
C TYR A 346 -17.41 -10.77 13.78
N ASP A 347 -18.66 -10.67 13.33
CA ASP A 347 -19.61 -9.66 13.81
C ASP A 347 -20.19 -10.00 15.19
N GLY A 348 -21.02 -9.09 15.72
CA GLY A 348 -21.69 -9.29 17.02
C GLY A 348 -22.74 -10.40 17.06
N ALA A 349 -23.18 -10.90 15.90
CA ALA A 349 -24.08 -12.06 15.79
C ALA A 349 -23.31 -13.39 15.65
N GLY A 350 -21.99 -13.34 15.53
CA GLY A 350 -21.12 -14.50 15.35
C GLY A 350 -20.96 -14.95 13.90
N ASN A 351 -21.40 -14.15 12.92
CA ASN A 351 -21.13 -14.43 11.51
C ASN A 351 -19.70 -14.07 11.16
N LEU A 352 -19.05 -14.89 10.34
CA LEU A 352 -17.74 -14.60 9.79
C LEU A 352 -17.87 -13.46 8.77
N LEU A 353 -17.19 -12.34 9.00
CA LEU A 353 -17.15 -11.21 8.07
C LEU A 353 -15.98 -11.31 7.10
N ALA A 354 -14.81 -11.70 7.62
CA ALA A 354 -13.60 -11.80 6.83
C ALA A 354 -12.61 -12.81 7.41
N ALA A 355 -11.76 -13.36 6.54
CA ALA A 355 -10.67 -14.24 6.91
C ALA A 355 -9.40 -13.88 6.12
N TYR A 356 -8.28 -13.78 6.82
CA TYR A 356 -7.00 -13.33 6.27
C TYR A 356 -5.89 -14.34 6.55
N PRO A 357 -5.03 -14.68 5.58
CA PRO A 357 -3.77 -15.35 5.86
C PRO A 357 -2.91 -14.49 6.76
N ALA A 358 -2.19 -15.10 7.69
CA ALA A 358 -1.41 -14.38 8.68
C ALA A 358 -0.09 -15.10 8.97
N SER A 359 0.96 -14.32 9.25
CA SER A 359 2.16 -14.86 9.89
C SER A 359 2.10 -14.55 11.38
N ILE A 360 1.79 -15.57 12.18
CA ILE A 360 1.63 -15.50 13.64
C ILE A 360 2.87 -16.15 14.29
N GLY A 361 3.19 -15.75 15.53
CA GLY A 361 4.48 -15.97 16.21
C GLY A 361 5.10 -17.37 16.07
N SER A 362 6.43 -17.42 16.06
CA SER A 362 7.19 -18.68 16.02
C SER A 362 7.17 -19.43 17.35
N THR A 363 7.66 -20.67 17.35
CA THR A 363 7.96 -21.40 18.59
C THR A 363 9.01 -20.70 19.45
N ASP A 364 9.93 -19.96 18.81
CA ASP A 364 11.04 -19.26 19.49
C ASP A 364 10.60 -17.90 20.06
N THR A 365 9.48 -17.37 19.56
CA THR A 365 8.85 -16.10 20.00
C THR A 365 7.33 -16.25 19.92
N PRO A 366 6.73 -17.00 20.87
CA PRO A 366 5.31 -17.35 20.79
C PRO A 366 4.44 -16.10 20.86
N SER A 367 3.40 -16.09 20.04
CA SER A 367 2.28 -15.20 20.27
C SER A 367 1.62 -15.52 21.62
N PRO A 368 0.90 -14.55 22.22
CA PRO A 368 0.12 -14.79 23.42
C PRO A 368 -0.82 -15.99 23.25
N SER A 369 -1.15 -16.65 24.36
CA SER A 369 -2.29 -17.58 24.44
C SER A 369 -3.46 -16.90 25.14
N GLY A 370 -4.68 -17.28 24.77
CA GLY A 370 -5.90 -16.80 25.42
C GLY A 370 -6.46 -15.51 24.81
N LEU A 371 -7.24 -14.80 25.63
CA LEU A 371 -8.00 -13.62 25.24
C LEU A 371 -7.22 -12.34 25.55
N VAL A 372 -7.11 -11.47 24.55
CA VAL A 372 -6.64 -10.08 24.69
C VAL A 372 -7.65 -9.15 24.01
N ASN A 373 -7.50 -7.83 24.16
CA ASN A 373 -8.36 -6.88 23.46
C ASN A 373 -7.54 -5.91 22.62
N VAL A 374 -8.13 -5.34 21.58
CA VAL A 374 -7.53 -4.23 20.83
C VAL A 374 -7.57 -2.98 21.71
N GLU A 375 -6.42 -2.38 22.00
CA GLU A 375 -6.34 -1.16 22.80
C GLU A 375 -6.43 0.11 21.94
N ARG A 376 -5.74 0.11 20.81
CA ARG A 376 -5.74 1.23 19.87
C ARG A 376 -5.54 0.73 18.44
N VAL A 377 -6.03 1.52 17.50
CA VAL A 377 -5.81 1.34 16.06
C VAL A 377 -5.12 2.59 15.54
N ALA A 378 -3.95 2.43 14.91
CA ALA A 378 -3.19 3.50 14.29
C ALA A 378 -3.03 3.23 12.79
N PHE A 379 -3.43 4.19 11.96
CA PHE A 379 -3.25 4.14 10.51
C PHE A 379 -1.99 4.91 10.12
N ASN A 380 -1.23 4.35 9.19
CA ASN A 380 0.08 4.84 8.76
C ASN A 380 1.02 5.20 9.93
N PRO A 381 1.26 4.26 10.86
CA PRO A 381 1.99 4.57 12.09
C PRO A 381 3.49 4.71 11.85
N GLY A 382 4.14 5.59 12.62
CA GLY A 382 5.59 5.54 12.81
C GLY A 382 5.98 4.31 13.65
N TYR A 383 7.27 3.99 13.76
CA TYR A 383 7.75 2.87 14.57
C TYR A 383 8.87 3.27 15.52
N THR A 384 8.68 3.08 16.82
CA THR A 384 9.73 3.31 17.82
C THR A 384 10.49 2.01 18.07
N TYR A 385 11.69 1.92 17.52
CA TYR A 385 12.62 0.81 17.77
C TYR A 385 13.37 1.04 19.08
N ASN A 386 13.34 0.06 19.97
CA ASN A 386 14.14 0.04 21.18
C ASN A 386 14.91 -1.30 21.29
N PRO A 387 16.24 -1.31 21.14
CA PRO A 387 17.02 -2.55 21.13
C PRO A 387 16.98 -3.33 22.44
N LYS A 388 16.64 -2.67 23.56
CA LYS A 388 16.50 -3.33 24.87
C LYS A 388 15.17 -4.08 25.02
N ILE A 389 14.16 -3.74 24.22
CA ILE A 389 12.80 -4.30 24.34
C ILE A 389 12.44 -5.14 23.13
N ASN A 390 12.80 -4.69 21.92
CA ASN A 390 12.54 -5.42 20.69
C ASN A 390 13.51 -6.58 20.50
N PHE A 391 14.68 -6.25 19.97
CA PHE A 391 15.81 -7.10 19.65
C PHE A 391 16.92 -6.16 19.17
N GLN A 392 18.17 -6.58 19.25
CA GLN A 392 19.28 -5.80 18.70
C GLN A 392 19.46 -6.12 17.20
N GLN A 393 19.00 -5.22 16.33
CA GLN A 393 19.26 -5.25 14.90
C GLN A 393 20.65 -4.65 14.60
N GLY A 394 21.57 -5.49 14.13
CA GLY A 394 22.92 -5.06 13.77
C GLY A 394 23.66 -4.41 14.95
N ALA A 395 24.25 -3.23 14.71
CA ALA A 395 24.97 -2.47 15.74
C ALA A 395 24.10 -1.43 16.46
N ASN A 396 22.78 -1.44 16.25
CA ASN A 396 21.88 -0.42 16.79
C ASN A 396 21.60 -0.64 18.28
N ASP A 397 22.19 0.21 19.12
CA ASP A 397 22.11 0.19 20.58
C ASP A 397 21.27 1.34 21.18
N LYS A 398 20.68 2.19 20.33
CA LYS A 398 19.87 3.35 20.69
C LYS A 398 18.41 3.20 20.29
N ILE A 399 17.54 3.95 20.96
CA ILE A 399 16.15 4.12 20.55
C ILE A 399 16.13 4.92 19.23
N LEU A 400 15.37 4.43 18.25
CA LEU A 400 15.22 5.06 16.94
C LEU A 400 13.74 5.26 16.63
N ASN A 401 13.40 6.44 16.12
CA ASN A 401 12.07 6.71 15.58
C ASN A 401 12.13 6.54 14.07
N ILE A 402 11.51 5.48 13.59
CA ILE A 402 11.41 5.15 12.17
C ILE A 402 10.15 5.80 11.61
N PRO A 403 10.23 6.55 10.50
CA PRO A 403 9.09 7.25 9.93
C PRO A 403 8.05 6.26 9.37
N PRO A 404 6.79 6.71 9.20
CA PRO A 404 5.71 5.87 8.69
C PRO A 404 5.86 5.54 7.20
N GLY A 405 5.12 4.51 6.77
CA GLY A 405 4.91 4.17 5.37
C GLY A 405 4.65 2.68 5.14
N PRO A 406 4.20 2.29 3.93
CA PRO A 406 3.91 0.90 3.57
C PRO A 406 5.12 -0.03 3.73
N ASN A 407 6.34 0.51 3.58
CA ASN A 407 7.58 -0.22 3.79
C ASN A 407 8.09 -0.19 5.25
N GLY A 408 7.25 0.30 6.17
CA GLY A 408 7.50 0.35 7.61
C GLY A 408 7.60 -1.03 8.26
N PRO A 409 8.29 -1.17 9.42
CA PRO A 409 8.36 -2.44 10.15
C PRO A 409 6.97 -3.03 10.50
N VAL A 410 5.98 -2.16 10.68
CA VAL A 410 4.58 -2.52 10.97
C VAL A 410 3.64 -2.22 9.80
N GLY A 411 4.17 -1.84 8.64
CA GLY A 411 3.39 -1.50 7.45
C GLY A 411 2.45 -0.32 7.65
N THR A 412 1.30 -0.37 6.98
CA THR A 412 0.32 0.72 6.92
C THR A 412 -0.62 0.81 8.12
N VAL A 413 -0.61 -0.17 9.03
CA VAL A 413 -1.55 -0.24 10.16
C VAL A 413 -0.90 -0.92 11.36
N TRP A 414 -1.19 -0.39 12.55
CA TRP A 414 -0.89 -1.02 13.82
C TRP A 414 -2.15 -1.07 14.70
N MET A 415 -2.65 -2.28 14.98
CA MET A 415 -3.68 -2.52 15.99
C MET A 415 -3.00 -3.08 17.24
N ALA A 416 -2.80 -2.25 18.25
CA ALA A 416 -2.18 -2.66 19.50
C ALA A 416 -3.09 -3.58 20.28
N LEU A 417 -2.54 -4.65 20.85
CA LEU A 417 -3.27 -5.56 21.73
C LEU A 417 -2.96 -5.23 23.18
N SER A 418 -3.86 -5.62 24.09
CA SER A 418 -3.73 -5.41 25.54
C SER A 418 -2.62 -6.21 26.21
N ARG A 419 -1.83 -6.93 25.41
CA ARG A 419 -0.59 -7.52 25.83
C ARG A 419 0.55 -6.65 25.28
N PRO A 420 1.34 -6.00 26.15
CA PRO A 420 2.39 -5.07 25.73
C PRO A 420 3.29 -5.68 24.65
N THR A 421 3.69 -4.87 23.67
CA THR A 421 4.53 -5.23 22.50
C THR A 421 3.85 -6.04 21.39
N TYR A 422 2.64 -6.55 21.60
CA TYR A 422 1.93 -7.35 20.59
C TYR A 422 0.89 -6.54 19.83
N GLY A 423 0.78 -6.80 18.53
CA GLY A 423 -0.18 -6.13 17.66
C GLY A 423 -0.58 -6.97 16.45
N ILE A 424 -1.69 -6.59 15.83
CA ILE A 424 -2.03 -7.01 14.46
C ILE A 424 -1.61 -5.87 13.53
N HIS A 425 -0.81 -6.17 12.51
CA HIS A 425 -0.21 -5.13 11.68
C HIS A 425 0.05 -5.55 10.25
N GLY A 426 0.30 -4.56 9.39
CA GLY A 426 0.70 -4.74 7.99
C GLY A 426 2.16 -5.18 7.86
N THR A 427 2.67 -5.25 6.63
CA THR A 427 4.02 -5.72 6.38
C THR A 427 4.60 -5.16 5.09
N PRO A 428 5.92 -4.89 5.04
CA PRO A 428 6.60 -4.52 3.79
C PRO A 428 6.81 -5.71 2.85
N GLU A 429 6.50 -6.94 3.30
CA GLU A 429 6.80 -8.18 2.56
C GLU A 429 5.52 -9.04 2.40
N PRO A 430 4.49 -8.57 1.67
CA PRO A 430 3.19 -9.25 1.61
C PRO A 430 3.29 -10.69 1.07
N SER A 431 4.24 -10.97 0.17
CA SER A 431 4.48 -12.32 -0.36
C SER A 431 4.98 -13.32 0.69
N LYS A 432 5.39 -12.90 1.89
CA LYS A 432 5.85 -13.79 2.98
C LYS A 432 4.74 -14.19 3.96
N ILE A 433 3.53 -13.65 3.82
CA ILE A 433 2.41 -13.91 4.73
C ILE A 433 1.93 -15.37 4.62
N GLY A 434 1.80 -16.04 5.77
CA GLY A 434 1.44 -17.45 5.88
C GLY A 434 2.60 -18.42 5.55
N ARG A 435 3.70 -17.92 4.99
CA ARG A 435 4.90 -18.70 4.59
C ARG A 435 6.03 -18.63 5.61
N THR A 436 6.01 -17.62 6.48
CA THR A 436 7.01 -17.41 7.54
C THR A 436 6.35 -17.32 8.92
N GLN A 437 7.14 -17.41 9.99
CA GLN A 437 6.70 -17.13 11.35
C GLN A 437 7.16 -15.73 11.76
N SER A 438 6.40 -15.04 12.62
CA SER A 438 6.76 -13.71 13.13
C SER A 438 7.49 -13.78 14.46
N HIS A 439 7.99 -12.64 14.94
CA HIS A 439 8.59 -12.50 16.28
C HIS A 439 7.53 -12.30 17.40
N GLY A 440 6.33 -12.89 17.23
CA GLY A 440 5.24 -12.83 18.20
C GLY A 440 3.99 -12.06 17.75
N CYS A 441 4.11 -11.04 16.89
CA CYS A 441 2.96 -10.26 16.38
C CYS A 441 2.15 -11.00 15.30
N ILE A 442 0.95 -10.51 14.98
CA ILE A 442 0.15 -11.01 13.86
C ILE A 442 0.44 -10.11 12.65
N ARG A 443 1.10 -10.67 11.63
CA ARG A 443 1.39 -9.95 10.37
C ARG A 443 0.38 -10.32 9.29
N LEU A 444 -0.20 -9.32 8.67
CA LEU A 444 -1.06 -9.41 7.49
C LEU A 444 -0.42 -8.63 6.34
N THR A 445 -0.94 -8.78 5.13
CA THR A 445 -0.62 -7.83 4.04
C THR A 445 -1.12 -6.44 4.43
N ASN A 446 -0.58 -5.39 3.81
CA ASN A 446 -0.98 -4.02 4.15
C ASN A 446 -2.47 -3.77 3.86
N TRP A 447 -3.01 -4.32 2.75
CA TRP A 447 -4.42 -4.20 2.42
C TRP A 447 -5.33 -4.96 3.38
N ASP A 448 -5.00 -6.19 3.76
CA ASP A 448 -5.77 -6.99 4.72
C ASP A 448 -5.77 -6.33 6.10
N ALA A 449 -4.61 -5.84 6.56
CA ALA A 449 -4.50 -5.11 7.83
C ALA A 449 -5.35 -3.84 7.82
N THR A 450 -5.33 -3.10 6.70
CA THR A 450 -6.12 -1.88 6.52
C THR A 450 -7.61 -2.15 6.49
N GLU A 451 -8.05 -3.19 5.79
CA GLU A 451 -9.45 -3.60 5.75
C GLU A 451 -9.95 -3.99 7.15
N LEU A 452 -9.22 -4.86 7.84
CA LEU A 452 -9.57 -5.28 9.20
C LEU A 452 -9.62 -4.08 10.16
N ALA A 453 -8.62 -3.20 10.14
CA ALA A 453 -8.56 -2.04 11.02
C ALA A 453 -9.72 -1.06 10.81
N LYS A 454 -10.26 -0.95 9.59
CA LYS A 454 -11.44 -0.11 9.32
C LYS A 454 -12.72 -0.67 9.93
N MET A 455 -12.78 -1.96 10.22
CA MET A 455 -13.93 -2.63 10.83
C MET A 455 -13.79 -2.83 12.36
N VAL A 456 -12.59 -2.57 12.91
CA VAL A 456 -12.23 -2.82 14.31
C VAL A 456 -12.24 -1.53 15.14
N LYS A 457 -12.75 -1.62 16.37
CA LYS A 457 -12.71 -0.54 17.36
C LYS A 457 -11.90 -0.97 18.60
N PRO A 458 -11.34 -0.02 19.38
CA PRO A 458 -10.82 -0.34 20.70
C PRO A 458 -11.84 -1.11 21.55
N GLY A 459 -11.36 -2.14 22.25
CA GLY A 459 -12.16 -3.05 23.06
C GLY A 459 -12.55 -4.37 22.36
N VAL A 460 -12.38 -4.50 21.05
CA VAL A 460 -12.63 -5.76 20.32
C VAL A 460 -11.76 -6.87 20.88
N THR A 461 -12.37 -8.01 21.21
CA THR A 461 -11.65 -9.18 21.74
C THR A 461 -10.93 -9.93 20.64
N VAL A 462 -9.68 -10.31 20.92
CA VAL A 462 -8.82 -11.15 20.09
C VAL A 462 -8.49 -12.42 20.85
N GLU A 463 -8.85 -13.56 20.28
CA GLU A 463 -8.62 -14.88 20.84
C GLU A 463 -7.51 -15.60 20.07
N PHE A 464 -6.43 -15.96 20.75
CA PHE A 464 -5.38 -16.78 20.16
C PHE A 464 -5.68 -18.27 20.38
N VAL A 465 -5.78 -19.01 19.27
CA VAL A 465 -6.02 -20.47 19.28
C VAL A 465 -4.86 -21.23 18.64
N ASP A 466 -4.68 -22.48 19.06
CA ASP A 466 -3.59 -23.38 18.62
C ASP A 466 -3.99 -24.21 17.39
#